data_AF-A0A542AQN9-F1
#
_entry.id   AF-A0A542AQN9-F1
#
_cell.length_a   1.000
_cell.length_b   1.000
_cell.length_c   1.000
_cell.angle_alpha   90.00
_cell.angle_beta   90.00
_cell.angle_gamma   90.00
#
_symmetry.space_group_name_H-M   'P 1'
#
loop_
_entity.id
_entity.type
_entity.pdbx_description
1 polymer ?
#
loop_
_entity_poly.entity_id
_entity_poly.type
_entity_poly.pdbx_seq_one_letter_code
_entity_poly.pdbx_strand_id
1 'polypeptide(L)'
;MSEKMVEYVAESCNLYISNIRLSENSAVILPVVENMDPSLFSAEDWSTSLSYIFMKPLSFQTPAAAKDYYLKELRQKFSDGGLT
;
A
#
# COMPACT_ATOMS: atom_id res chain seq x y z
N MET A 1 8.00 -8.03 13.96
CA MET A 1 7.58 -6.85 13.19
C MET A 1 6.11 -7.02 12.89
N SER A 2 5.26 -6.05 13.24
CA SER A 2 3.82 -6.16 12.97
C SER A 2 3.49 -5.44 11.67
N GLU A 3 2.77 -6.11 10.79
CA GLU A 3 2.34 -5.66 9.47
C GLU A 3 1.02 -4.86 9.55
N LYS A 4 0.90 -4.01 10.57
CA LYS A 4 -0.37 -3.37 10.97
C LYS A 4 -1.04 -2.56 9.88
N MET A 5 -0.26 -1.83 9.07
CA MET A 5 -0.82 -1.01 8.00
C MET A 5 -1.38 -1.91 6.89
N VAL A 6 -0.65 -2.95 6.47
CA VAL A 6 -1.15 -3.85 5.42
C VAL A 6 -2.33 -4.71 5.90
N GLU A 7 -2.35 -5.11 7.17
CA GLU A 7 -3.52 -5.73 7.82
C GLU A 7 -4.75 -4.81 7.71
N TYR A 8 -4.61 -3.54 8.11
CA TYR A 8 -5.70 -2.55 8.02
C TYR A 8 -6.21 -2.35 6.60
N VAL A 9 -5.31 -2.23 5.62
CA VAL A 9 -5.70 -2.09 4.20
C VAL A 9 -6.42 -3.35 3.71
N ALA A 10 -5.94 -4.53 4.07
CA ALA A 10 -6.58 -5.80 3.71
C ALA A 10 -8.00 -5.92 4.27
N GLU A 11 -8.18 -5.62 5.56
CA GLU A 11 -9.51 -5.60 6.19
C GLU A 11 -10.44 -4.57 5.54
N SER A 12 -9.94 -3.35 5.27
CA SER A 12 -10.72 -2.27 4.65
C SER A 12 -11.15 -2.60 3.21
N CYS A 13 -10.40 -3.44 2.51
CA CYS A 13 -10.72 -3.90 1.16
C CYS A 13 -11.51 -5.23 1.14
N ASN A 14 -11.77 -5.84 2.31
CA ASN A 14 -12.27 -7.22 2.43
C ASN A 14 -11.41 -8.23 1.64
N LEU A 15 -10.09 -8.11 1.77
CA LEU A 15 -9.08 -8.94 1.12
C LEU A 15 -8.26 -9.71 2.16
N TYR A 16 -7.68 -10.83 1.74
CA TYR A 16 -6.58 -11.43 2.48
C TYR A 16 -5.32 -10.58 2.32
N ILE A 17 -4.47 -10.52 3.35
CA ILE A 17 -3.17 -9.81 3.32
C ILE A 17 -2.33 -10.25 2.12
N SER A 18 -2.32 -11.55 1.81
CA SER A 18 -1.62 -12.12 0.66
C SER A 18 -2.07 -11.57 -0.69
N ASN A 19 -3.28 -11.00 -0.77
CA ASN A 19 -3.87 -10.50 -2.00
C ASN A 19 -3.52 -9.02 -2.25
N ILE A 20 -3.04 -8.29 -1.24
CA ILE A 20 -2.67 -6.87 -1.37
C ILE A 20 -1.57 -6.64 -2.40
N ARG A 21 -0.66 -7.60 -2.56
CA ARG A 21 0.43 -7.52 -3.55
C ARG A 21 -0.02 -7.73 -5.00
N LEU A 22 -1.20 -8.33 -5.21
CA LEU A 22 -1.69 -8.70 -6.53
C LEU A 22 -2.18 -7.46 -7.27
N SER A 23 -1.71 -7.26 -8.51
CA SER A 23 -2.02 -6.08 -9.31
C SER A 23 -3.53 -5.92 -9.57
N GLU A 24 -4.25 -7.03 -9.74
CA GLU A 24 -5.71 -7.05 -9.95
C GLU A 24 -6.50 -6.36 -8.83
N ASN A 25 -5.96 -6.32 -7.61
CA ASN A 25 -6.61 -5.70 -6.46
C ASN A 25 -6.32 -4.19 -6.34
N SER A 26 -5.45 -3.63 -7.18
CA SER A 26 -5.07 -2.21 -7.10
C SER A 26 -6.29 -1.28 -7.24
N ALA A 27 -7.28 -1.66 -8.05
CA ALA A 27 -8.56 -0.95 -8.22
C ALA A 27 -9.36 -0.80 -6.91
N VAL A 28 -9.35 -1.84 -6.08
CA VAL A 28 -10.06 -1.86 -4.80
C VAL A 28 -9.24 -1.18 -3.71
N ILE A 29 -7.92 -1.33 -3.75
CA ILE A 29 -7.00 -0.78 -2.74
C ILE A 29 -6.83 0.74 -2.88
N LEU A 30 -6.76 1.25 -4.11
CA LEU A 30 -6.51 2.67 -4.39
C LEU A 30 -7.45 3.62 -3.61
N PRO A 31 -8.79 3.50 -3.68
CA PRO A 31 -9.68 4.41 -2.95
C PRO A 31 -9.52 4.31 -1.43
N VAL A 32 -9.18 3.14 -0.88
CA VAL A 32 -8.91 2.98 0.55
C VAL A 32 -7.67 3.79 0.94
N VAL A 33 -6.56 3.61 0.22
CA VAL A 33 -5.31 4.30 0.52
C VAL A 33 -5.43 5.82 0.27
N GLU A 34 -6.17 6.25 -0.73
CA GLU A 34 -6.41 7.68 -1.02
C GLU A 34 -7.09 8.38 0.16
N ASN A 35 -8.10 7.75 0.77
CA ASN A 35 -8.86 8.32 1.88
C ASN A 35 -8.23 8.09 3.26
N MET A 36 -7.21 7.24 3.32
CA MET A 36 -6.54 6.90 4.57
C MET A 36 -5.71 8.08 5.12
N ASP A 37 -5.92 8.47 6.37
CA ASP A 37 -5.04 9.46 7.01
C ASP A 37 -3.64 8.83 7.22
N PRO A 38 -2.56 9.43 6.65
CA PRO A 38 -1.22 8.87 6.79
C PRO A 38 -0.76 8.77 8.25
N SER A 39 -1.27 9.60 9.15
CA SER A 39 -0.90 9.62 10.58
C SER A 39 -1.48 8.47 11.40
N LEU A 40 -2.37 7.64 10.83
CA LEU A 40 -2.92 6.44 11.49
C LEU A 40 -1.83 5.42 11.87
N PHE A 41 -0.71 5.43 11.16
CA PHE A 41 0.42 4.53 11.38
C PHE A 41 1.74 5.31 11.42
N SER A 42 2.71 4.76 12.15
CA SER A 42 4.06 5.34 12.18
C SER A 42 4.78 5.17 10.84
N ALA A 43 5.81 5.98 10.60
CA ALA A 43 6.65 5.81 9.41
C ALA A 43 7.31 4.41 9.37
N GLU A 44 7.59 3.82 10.53
CA GLU A 44 8.11 2.46 10.65
C GLU A 44 7.08 1.43 10.21
N ASP A 45 5.84 1.50 10.71
CA ASP A 45 4.76 0.58 10.32
C ASP A 45 4.50 0.63 8.80
N TRP A 46 4.47 1.83 8.23
CA TRP A 46 4.39 2.04 6.79
C TRP A 46 5.57 1.41 6.05
N SER A 47 6.80 1.65 6.52
CA SER A 47 8.02 1.12 5.91
C SER A 47 8.04 -0.41 5.92
N THR A 48 7.71 -1.04 7.06
CA THR A 48 7.62 -2.50 7.20
C THR A 48 6.55 -3.06 6.27
N SER A 49 5.34 -2.48 6.28
CA SER A 49 4.21 -2.98 5.49
C SER A 49 4.44 -2.81 3.98
N LEU A 50 4.99 -1.68 3.54
CA LEU A 50 5.33 -1.48 2.13
C LEU A 50 6.51 -2.36 1.71
N SER A 51 7.49 -2.58 2.59
CA SER A 51 8.57 -3.53 2.31
C SER A 51 8.05 -4.94 2.09
N TYR A 52 7.06 -5.35 2.87
CA TYR A 52 6.34 -6.60 2.68
C TYR A 52 5.57 -6.61 1.34
N ILE A 53 4.74 -5.61 1.06
CA ILE A 53 3.91 -5.57 -0.16
C ILE A 53 4.77 -5.63 -1.43
N PHE A 54 5.90 -4.91 -1.45
CA PHE A 54 6.77 -4.80 -2.62
C PHE A 54 7.96 -5.76 -2.61
N MET A 55 8.09 -6.62 -1.59
CA MET A 55 9.17 -7.60 -1.44
C MET A 55 10.57 -6.98 -1.60
N LYS A 56 10.76 -5.75 -1.12
CA LYS A 56 12.04 -5.01 -1.19
C LYS A 56 12.19 -4.10 0.04
N PRO A 57 13.41 -3.83 0.52
CA PRO A 57 13.61 -2.96 1.66
C PRO A 57 13.21 -1.51 1.31
N LEU A 58 12.24 -1.00 2.04
CA LEU A 58 11.77 0.38 1.96
C LEU A 58 11.85 1.03 3.35
N SER A 59 12.27 2.29 3.37
CA SER A 59 12.36 3.08 4.58
C SER A 59 11.94 4.51 4.27
N PHE A 60 10.97 5.01 5.01
CA PHE A 60 10.42 6.34 4.85
C PHE A 60 10.60 7.13 6.13
N GLN A 61 10.89 8.43 5.98
CA GLN A 61 11.05 9.33 7.13
C GLN A 61 9.72 9.83 7.68
N THR A 62 8.68 9.87 6.85
CA THR A 62 7.34 10.34 7.24
C THR A 62 6.26 9.39 6.71
N PRO A 63 5.13 9.26 7.42
CA PRO A 63 3.99 8.48 6.91
C PRO A 63 3.42 9.04 5.61
N ALA A 64 3.44 10.37 5.43
CA ALA A 64 2.98 11.02 4.20
C ALA A 64 3.81 10.60 2.98
N ALA A 65 5.15 10.56 3.10
CA ALA A 65 6.02 10.10 2.02
C ALA A 65 5.79 8.63 1.65
N ALA A 66 5.49 7.79 2.65
CA ALA A 66 5.14 6.39 2.43
C ALA A 66 3.80 6.23 1.72
N LYS A 67 2.77 7.00 2.12
CA LYS A 67 1.47 7.03 1.44
C LYS A 67 1.60 7.49 0.00
N ASP A 68 2.35 8.55 -0.26
CA ASP A 68 2.57 9.07 -1.61
C ASP A 68 3.28 8.05 -2.51
N TYR A 69 4.29 7.36 -1.97
CA TYR A 69 4.94 6.25 -2.66
C TYR A 69 3.93 5.15 -3.01
N TYR A 70 3.09 4.75 -2.04
CA TYR A 70 2.15 3.66 -2.28
C TYR A 70 1.09 4.03 -3.34
N LEU A 71 0.55 5.25 -3.28
CA LEU A 71 -0.39 5.77 -4.27
C LEU A 71 0.23 5.83 -5.67
N LYS A 72 1.50 6.22 -5.78
CA LYS A 72 2.22 6.22 -7.05
C LYS A 72 2.33 4.80 -7.62
N GLU A 73 2.74 3.83 -6.83
CA GLU A 73 2.87 2.43 -7.28
C GLU A 73 1.51 1.84 -7.68
N LEU A 74 0.46 2.10 -6.90
CA LEU A 74 -0.91 1.67 -7.24
C LEU A 74 -1.33 2.26 -8.58
N ARG A 75 -1.12 3.57 -8.81
CA ARG A 75 -1.47 4.27 -10.05
C ARG A 75 -0.65 3.84 -11.28
N GLN A 76 0.64 3.58 -11.09
CA GLN A 76 1.50 3.07 -12.17
C GLN A 76 1.01 1.72 -12.69
N LYS A 77 0.51 0.84 -11.81
CA LYS A 77 -0.07 -0.44 -12.22
C LYS A 77 -1.35 -0.32 -13.07
N PHE A 78 -2.08 0.80 -13.01
CA PHE A 78 -3.16 1.07 -13.97
C PHE A 78 -2.64 1.58 -15.32
N SER A 79 -1.47 2.23 -15.33
CA SER A 79 -0.88 2.77 -16.56
C SER A 79 -0.28 1.66 -17.44
N ASP A 80 0.24 0.59 -16.82
CA ASP A 80 0.72 -0.60 -17.54
C ASP A 80 -0.41 -1.48 -18.09
N GLY A 81 -1.67 -1.24 -17.70
CA GLY A 81 -2.86 -1.88 -18.28
C GLY A 81 -3.39 -1.22 -19.55
N GLY A 82 -2.69 -0.20 -20.06
CA GLY A 82 -3.10 0.61 -21.19
C GLY A 82 -2.03 0.75 -22.26
N LEU A 83 -1.48 -0.36 -22.76
CA LEU A 83 -0.91 -0.51 -24.12
C LEU A 83 -0.26 -1.90 -24.24
N THR A 84 -1.05 -2.90 -24.66
CA THR A 84 -0.82 -3.85 -25.76
C THR A 84 -2.01 -4.80 -25.84
#